data_AF-A0A2D6G3P5-F1
#
_entry.id   AF-A0A2D6G3P5-F1
#
_cell.length_a   1.000
_cell.length_b   1.000
_cell.length_c   1.000
_cell.angle_alpha   90.00
_cell.angle_beta   90.00
_cell.angle_gamma   90.00
#
_symmetry.space_group_name_H-M   'P 1'
#
loop_
_entity.id
_entity.type
_entity.pdbx_description
1 polymer ?
#
loop_
_entity_poly.entity_id
_entity_poly.type
_entity_poly.pdbx_seq_one_letter_code
_entity_poly.pdbx_strand_id
1 'polypeptide(L)'
;MDNGIHYIYRFREEYAVTRSYVETLHICHSNIGKAVFYTTMTVIFGFSILMLSNFIPTILFGVLTGTAMFIALLAALTVLPKLILLWKPFG
;
A
#
# COMPACT_ATOMS: atom_id res chain seq x y z
N MET A 1 7.97 -0.29 -4.29
CA MET A 1 6.63 -0.78 -3.89
C MET A 1 6.41 -2.14 -4.54
N ASP A 2 7.12 -3.12 -4.04
CA ASP A 2 6.98 -4.55 -4.30
C ASP A 2 5.60 -5.10 -3.87
N ASN A 3 4.96 -4.45 -2.88
CA ASN A 3 3.63 -4.82 -2.38
C ASN A 3 2.55 -4.90 -3.47
N GLY A 4 2.60 -4.06 -4.51
CA GLY A 4 1.62 -4.11 -5.61
C GLY A 4 1.73 -5.38 -6.45
N ILE A 5 2.97 -5.83 -6.70
CA ILE A 5 3.24 -7.07 -7.43
C ILE A 5 2.84 -8.27 -6.58
N HIS A 6 3.20 -8.25 -5.29
CA HIS A 6 2.79 -9.29 -4.35
C HIS A 6 1.26 -9.38 -4.22
N TYR A 7 0.58 -8.23 -4.23
CA TYR A 7 -0.88 -8.17 -4.18
C TYR A 7 -1.53 -8.82 -5.40
N ILE A 8 -1.09 -8.47 -6.61
CA ILE A 8 -1.64 -9.03 -7.84
C ILE A 8 -1.38 -10.53 -7.92
N TYR A 9 -0.17 -10.98 -7.53
CA TYR A 9 0.18 -12.39 -7.53
C TYR A 9 -0.70 -13.21 -6.59
N ARG A 10 -0.85 -12.75 -5.34
CA ARG A 10 -1.72 -13.37 -4.32
C ARG A 10 -3.18 -13.35 -4.76
N PHE A 11 -3.64 -12.24 -5.32
CA PHE A 11 -5.00 -12.10 -5.85
C PHE A 11 -5.28 -13.13 -6.93
N ARG A 12 -4.33 -13.39 -7.83
CA ARG A 12 -4.46 -14.40 -8.89
C ARG A 12 -4.55 -15.82 -8.34
N GLU A 13 -3.76 -16.18 -7.33
CA GLU A 13 -3.83 -17.49 -6.67
C GLU A 13 -5.16 -17.69 -5.94
N GLU A 14 -5.57 -16.72 -5.13
CA GLU A 14 -6.81 -16.78 -4.34
C GLU A 14 -8.06 -16.74 -5.22
N TYR A 15 -8.01 -16.03 -6.35
CA TYR A 15 -9.10 -15.99 -7.34
C TYR A 15 -9.32 -17.35 -8.01
N ALA A 16 -8.25 -18.10 -8.27
CA ALA A 16 -8.34 -19.43 -8.87
C ALA A 16 -9.14 -20.42 -8.00
N VAL A 17 -9.11 -20.21 -6.67
CA VAL A 17 -9.83 -21.04 -5.69
C VAL A 17 -11.24 -20.50 -5.42
N THR A 18 -11.36 -19.19 -5.19
CA THR A 18 -12.63 -18.57 -4.74
C THR A 18 -13.62 -18.36 -5.89
N ARG A 19 -13.13 -18.05 -7.11
CA ARG A 19 -13.92 -17.67 -8.29
C ARG A 19 -14.89 -16.48 -8.08
N SER A 20 -14.75 -15.74 -6.97
CA SER A 20 -15.54 -14.56 -6.65
C SER A 20 -14.61 -13.37 -6.45
N TYR A 21 -14.68 -12.41 -7.38
CA TYR A 21 -13.81 -11.23 -7.40
C TYR A 21 -13.85 -10.45 -6.09
N VAL A 22 -15.04 -10.29 -5.49
CA VAL A 22 -15.27 -9.50 -4.28
C VAL A 22 -14.68 -10.20 -3.05
N GLU A 23 -14.88 -11.50 -2.94
CA GLU A 23 -14.42 -12.29 -1.80
C GLU A 23 -12.90 -12.44 -1.80
N THR A 24 -12.30 -12.76 -2.96
CA THR A 24 -10.84 -12.75 -3.14
C THR A 24 -10.23 -11.39 -2.78
N LEU A 25 -10.92 -10.30 -3.15
CA LEU A 25 -10.48 -8.95 -2.80
C LEU A 25 -10.48 -8.73 -1.29
N HIS A 26 -11.53 -9.16 -0.60
CA HIS A 26 -11.65 -9.00 0.84
C HIS A 26 -10.57 -9.78 1.59
N ILE A 27 -10.25 -10.99 1.12
CA ILE A 27 -9.19 -11.85 1.67
C ILE A 27 -7.82 -11.20 1.45
N CYS A 28 -7.50 -10.82 0.21
CA CYS A 28 -6.23 -10.17 -0.12
C CYS A 28 -6.05 -8.84 0.61
N HIS A 29 -7.12 -8.04 0.68
CA HIS A 29 -7.08 -6.73 1.31
C HIS A 29 -6.91 -6.82 2.84
N SER A 30 -7.57 -7.79 3.50
CA SER A 30 -7.42 -8.01 4.94
C SER A 30 -5.98 -8.40 5.32
N ASN A 31 -5.30 -9.18 4.49
CA ASN A 31 -3.95 -9.65 4.78
C ASN A 31 -2.88 -8.62 4.36
N ILE A 32 -2.92 -8.20 3.10
CA ILE A 32 -1.90 -7.32 2.53
C ILE A 32 -2.10 -5.88 2.97
N GLY A 33 -3.34 -5.43 3.14
CA GLY A 33 -3.62 -4.08 3.60
C GLY A 33 -3.05 -3.78 4.99
N LYS A 34 -3.14 -4.75 5.91
CA LYS A 34 -2.50 -4.66 7.24
C LYS A 34 -0.98 -4.64 7.11
N ALA A 35 -0.40 -5.50 6.29
CA ALA A 35 1.05 -5.53 6.07
C ALA A 35 1.58 -4.18 5.55
N VAL A 36 0.93 -3.61 4.52
CA VAL A 36 1.31 -2.31 3.94
C VAL A 36 1.19 -1.21 5.00
N PHE A 37 0.13 -1.21 5.80
CA PHE A 37 -0.09 -0.22 6.86
C PHE A 37 1.04 -0.21 7.88
N TYR A 38 1.44 -1.39 8.40
CA TYR A 38 2.53 -1.47 9.37
C TYR A 38 3.87 -1.06 8.78
N THR A 39 4.20 -1.49 7.56
CA THR A 39 5.45 -1.10 6.91
C THR A 39 5.50 0.40 6.68
N THR A 40 4.43 1.01 6.17
CA THR A 40 4.40 2.47 5.95
C THR A 40 4.45 3.25 7.26
N MET A 41 3.78 2.80 8.33
CA MET A 41 3.93 3.45 9.64
C MET A 41 5.38 3.45 10.11
N THR A 42 6.08 2.32 10.03
CA THR A 42 7.50 2.22 10.38
C THR A 42 8.36 3.18 9.56
N VAL A 43 8.09 3.30 8.26
CA VAL A 43 8.80 4.24 7.37
C VAL A 43 8.51 5.69 7.75
N ILE A 44 7.25 6.04 8.01
CA ILE A 44 6.87 7.38 8.47
C ILE A 44 7.63 7.72 9.76
N PHE A 45 7.65 6.83 10.75
CA PHE A 45 8.40 7.03 11.99
C PHE A 45 9.91 7.17 11.74
N GLY A 46 10.50 6.35 10.87
CA GLY A 46 11.91 6.47 10.47
C GLY A 46 12.24 7.83 9.83
N PHE A 47 11.36 8.32 8.96
CA PHE A 47 11.53 9.64 8.34
C PHE A 47 11.15 10.81 9.25
N SER A 48 10.35 10.58 10.28
CA SER A 48 9.98 11.61 11.28
C SER A 48 11.20 12.14 12.02
N ILE A 49 12.23 11.31 12.22
CA ILE A 49 13.49 11.71 12.88
C ILE A 49 14.20 12.82 12.09
N LEU A 50 14.07 12.85 10.76
CA LEU A 50 14.65 13.91 9.92
C LEU A 50 14.01 15.27 10.20
N MET A 51 12.77 15.31 10.71
CA MET A 51 12.09 16.55 11.08
C MET A 51 12.66 17.19 12.35
N LEU A 52 13.35 16.41 13.21
CA LEU A 52 14.04 16.94 14.40
C LEU A 52 15.42 17.55 14.07
N SER A 53 15.87 17.49 12.82
CA SER A 53 17.15 18.05 12.41
C SER A 53 17.14 19.59 12.42
N ASN A 54 18.25 20.23 12.78
CA ASN A 54 18.40 21.69 12.72
C ASN A 54 18.65 22.23 11.30
N PHE A 55 18.75 21.36 10.29
CA PHE A 55 19.02 21.74 8.90
C PHE A 55 17.71 21.77 8.10
N ILE A 56 17.27 22.98 7.71
CA ILE A 56 16.00 23.21 6.98
C ILE A 56 15.79 22.27 5.78
N PRO A 57 16.81 22.01 4.93
CA PRO A 57 16.65 21.06 3.81
C PRO A 57 16.27 19.64 4.23
N THR A 58 16.80 19.16 5.36
CA THR A 58 16.51 17.83 5.90
C THR A 58 15.07 17.75 6.43
N ILE A 59 14.58 18.81 7.08
CA ILE A 59 13.20 18.91 7.55
C ILE A 59 12.25 18.85 6.35
N LEU A 60 12.51 19.66 5.32
CA LEU A 60 11.68 19.71 4.11
C LEU A 60 11.62 18.34 3.41
N PHE A 61 12.76 17.66 3.32
CA PHE A 61 12.85 16.32 2.76
C PHE A 61 12.08 15.28 3.60
N GLY A 62 12.18 15.36 4.93
CA GLY A 62 11.42 14.49 5.84
C GLY A 62 9.91 14.67 5.71
N VAL A 63 9.43 15.92 5.67
CA VAL A 63 7.99 16.23 5.50
C VAL A 63 7.48 15.80 4.13
N LEU A 64 8.21 16.10 3.06
CA LEU A 64 7.84 15.70 1.70
C LEU A 64 7.76 14.17 1.59
N THR A 65 8.77 13.46 2.08
CA THR A 65 8.84 12.00 2.01
C THR A 65 7.77 11.35 2.88
N GLY A 66 7.54 11.85 4.09
CA GLY A 66 6.47 11.37 4.97
C GLY A 66 5.08 11.54 4.36
N THR A 67 4.82 12.69 3.74
CA THR A 67 3.54 12.97 3.06
C THR A 67 3.38 12.09 1.81
N ALA A 68 4.43 11.94 1.01
CA ALA A 68 4.43 11.05 -0.15
C ALA A 68 4.15 9.58 0.25
N MET A 69 4.76 9.12 1.34
CA MET A 69 4.52 7.78 1.91
C MET A 69 3.08 7.61 2.37
N PHE A 70 2.51 8.62 3.03
CA PHE A 70 1.11 8.59 3.46
C PHE A 70 0.13 8.52 2.27
N ILE A 71 0.35 9.33 1.25
CA ILE A 71 -0.44 9.29 0.02
C ILE A 71 -0.29 7.93 -0.68
N ALA A 72 0.92 7.37 -0.73
CA ALA A 72 1.17 6.07 -1.33
C ALA A 72 0.46 4.93 -0.59
N LEU A 73 0.39 4.99 0.75
CA LEU A 73 -0.39 4.04 1.56
C LEU A 73 -1.88 4.12 1.22
N LEU A 74 -2.44 5.33 1.18
CA LEU A 74 -3.84 5.53 0.80
C LEU A 74 -4.10 5.00 -0.61
N ALA A 75 -3.21 5.29 -1.57
CA ALA A 75 -3.32 4.79 -2.92
C ALA A 75 -3.25 3.25 -2.98
N ALA A 76 -2.32 2.62 -2.25
CA ALA A 76 -2.22 1.16 -2.20
C ALA A 76 -3.46 0.50 -1.59
N LEU A 77 -4.09 1.12 -0.57
CA LEU A 77 -5.29 0.60 0.08
C LEU A 77 -6.59 0.92 -0.67
N THR A 78 -6.66 1.98 -1.47
CA THR A 78 -7.92 2.40 -2.13
C THR A 78 -7.87 2.25 -3.65
N VAL A 79 -6.81 2.73 -4.30
CA VAL A 79 -6.69 2.72 -5.76
C VAL A 79 -6.49 1.30 -6.27
N LEU A 80 -5.57 0.53 -5.66
CA LEU A 80 -5.28 -0.84 -6.08
C LEU A 80 -6.51 -1.77 -6.08
N PRO A 81 -7.30 -1.90 -4.98
CA PRO A 81 -8.47 -2.76 -4.98
C PRO A 81 -9.56 -2.28 -5.95
N LYS A 82 -9.75 -0.96 -6.05
CA LYS A 82 -10.74 -0.36 -6.95
C LYS A 82 -10.38 -0.58 -8.42
N LEU A 83 -9.09 -0.51 -8.78
CA LEU A 83 -8.62 -0.78 -10.14
C LEU A 83 -8.87 -2.25 -10.53
N ILE A 84 -8.57 -3.18 -9.63
CA ILE A 84 -8.78 -4.62 -9.85
C ILE A 84 -10.27 -4.95 -10.04
N LEU A 85 -11.16 -4.31 -9.25
CA LEU A 85 -12.61 -4.44 -9.39
C LEU A 85 -13.16 -3.89 -10.71
N LEU A 86 -12.58 -2.79 -11.20
CA LEU A 86 -13.08 -2.08 -12.37
C LEU A 86 -12.60 -2.71 -13.68
N TRP A 87 -11.34 -3.17 -13.72
CA TRP A 87 -10.78 -3.83 -14.89
C TRP A 87 -11.15 -5.31 -15.01
N LYS A 88 -11.45 -6.00 -13.89
CA LYS A 88 -11.59 -7.46 -13.84
C LYS A 88 -10.66 -8.20 -14.82
N PRO A 89 -9.33 -7.99 -14.73
CA PRO A 89 -8.40 -8.47 -15.76
C PRO A 89 -8.25 -10.01 -15.82
N PHE A 90 -8.84 -10.73 -14.87
CA PHE A 90 -8.79 -12.19 -14.75
C PHE A 90 -10.18 -12.83 -14.96
N GLY A 91 -11.09 -12.13 -15.65
CA GLY A 91 -12.39 -12.64 -16.09
C GLY A 91 -12.36 -13.13 -17.53
#